data_AF-A0A9E0V7A1-F1
#
_entry.id   AF-A0A9E0V7A1-F1
#
_cell.length_a   1.000
_cell.length_b   1.000
_cell.length_c   1.000
_cell.angle_alpha   90.00
_cell.angle_beta   90.00
_cell.angle_gamma   90.00
#
_symmetry.space_group_name_H-M   'P 1'
#
loop_
_entity.id
_entity.type
_entity.pdbx_description
1 polymer ?
#
loop_
_entity_poly.entity_id
_entity_poly.type
_entity_poly.pdbx_seq_one_letter_code
_entity_poly.pdbx_strand_id
1 'polypeptide(L)'
;MKTFLKILAAAVGLLGIILAAVILGDETDGAVIEKYVSNEKLKTVRADWRGTPVDEKGRFVNHEFPYLPKYSKILRWMLSRNPQREEKLRDTARLPVLDPTAFFESGCDGILWLGHASFYIRLAGKTILLDPVFGEPRLLRPLVAMPSPIDRIKQVDYVLLSHDHRDHADEDSIRALARKFPAAKFLGGLRLEDLLKDWVGPANEIQTAGWFQQFALPDENVKITFLPVRHWCRRGLFDTNHILWGGYVIEGSGRTIYFSGDSGFGSHYRETGELFPSIDYFLIGIGAYKPQYMMKEVHNTPEEALAAFVDARARILVPMHYGRFDMADEPPSEPLRLLKEAALEKGLSEHLKPLSLNEGFYFED
;
A
#
# COMPACT_ATOMS: atom_id res chain seq x y z
N MET A 1 -3.66 20.92 28.65
CA MET A 1 -5.15 21.03 28.75
C MET A 1 -5.83 21.25 27.39
N LYS A 2 -5.47 22.27 26.59
CA LYS A 2 -6.09 22.53 25.27
C LYS A 2 -5.93 21.39 24.24
N THR A 3 -4.76 20.74 24.20
CA THR A 3 -4.51 19.60 23.29
C THR A 3 -5.29 18.34 23.70
N PHE A 4 -5.41 18.09 25.00
CA PHE A 4 -6.17 16.96 25.55
C PHE A 4 -7.67 17.09 25.27
N LEU A 5 -8.25 18.28 25.47
CA LEU A 5 -9.66 18.53 25.11
C LEU A 5 -9.92 18.37 23.61
N LYS A 6 -8.99 18.77 22.74
CA LYS A 6 -9.11 18.59 21.29
C LYS A 6 -9.08 17.11 20.88
N ILE A 7 -8.20 16.31 21.50
CA ILE A 7 -8.12 14.86 21.26
C ILE A 7 -9.38 14.16 21.76
N LEU A 8 -9.86 14.52 22.95
CA LEU A 8 -11.08 13.95 23.52
C LEU A 8 -12.33 14.30 22.68
N ALA A 9 -12.44 15.55 22.23
CA ALA A 9 -13.55 15.97 21.37
C ALA A 9 -13.52 15.25 20.00
N ALA A 10 -12.34 15.06 19.41
CA ALA A 10 -12.18 14.30 18.17
C ALA A 10 -12.54 12.81 18.36
N ALA A 11 -12.13 12.20 19.47
CA ALA A 11 -12.43 10.81 19.79
C ALA A 11 -13.93 10.59 20.03
N VAL A 12 -14.60 11.50 20.76
CA VAL A 12 -16.06 11.44 20.99
C VAL A 12 -16.84 11.68 19.70
N GLY A 13 -16.39 12.61 18.85
CA GLY A 13 -16.98 12.84 17.53
C GLY A 13 -16.87 11.62 16.61
N LEU A 14 -15.69 10.99 16.57
CA LEU A 14 -15.47 9.78 15.78
C LEU A 14 -16.32 8.61 16.28
N LEU A 15 -16.39 8.42 17.61
CA LEU A 15 -17.24 7.38 18.21
C LEU A 15 -18.72 7.62 17.90
N GLY A 16 -19.19 8.87 17.93
CA GLY A 16 -20.56 9.24 17.56
C GLY A 16 -20.87 8.95 16.08
N ILE A 17 -19.93 9.24 15.17
CA ILE A 17 -20.07 8.92 13.74
C ILE A 17 -20.08 7.40 13.52
N ILE A 18 -19.19 6.65 14.16
CA ILE A 18 -19.14 5.19 14.06
C ILE A 18 -20.43 4.59 14.61
N LEU A 19 -20.92 5.05 15.76
CA LEU A 19 -22.17 4.57 16.34
C LEU A 19 -23.36 4.88 15.44
N ALA A 20 -23.44 6.09 14.88
CA ALA A 20 -24.45 6.44 13.90
C ALA A 20 -24.35 5.55 12.66
N ALA A 21 -23.14 5.26 12.16
CA ALA A 21 -22.95 4.39 11.01
C ALA A 21 -23.29 2.92 11.29
N VAL A 22 -23.01 2.40 12.49
CA VAL A 22 -23.48 1.07 12.93
C VAL A 22 -25.01 1.01 12.93
N ILE A 23 -25.67 2.07 13.42
CA ILE A 23 -27.14 2.16 13.47
C ILE A 23 -27.73 2.33 12.06
N LEU A 24 -27.05 3.07 11.18
CA LEU A 24 -27.58 3.50 9.89
C LEU A 24 -27.17 2.61 8.70
N GLY A 25 -26.13 1.77 8.80
CA GLY A 25 -25.62 1.08 7.63
C GLY A 25 -24.38 0.22 7.86
N ASP A 26 -24.47 -0.81 8.71
CA ASP A 26 -23.58 -1.96 8.52
C ASP A 26 -24.06 -2.66 7.24
N GLU A 27 -23.33 -2.50 6.13
CA GLU A 27 -23.59 -3.26 4.91
C GLU A 27 -23.26 -4.72 5.21
N THR A 28 -24.31 -5.48 5.52
CA THR A 28 -24.24 -6.89 5.97
C THR A 28 -24.49 -7.87 4.83
N ASP A 29 -24.53 -7.39 3.58
CA ASP A 29 -24.69 -8.23 2.40
C ASP A 29 -23.41 -9.03 2.10
N GLY A 30 -23.57 -10.13 1.36
CA GLY A 30 -22.50 -11.08 1.09
C GLY A 30 -21.50 -10.63 0.01
N ALA A 31 -21.64 -9.42 -0.55
CA ALA A 31 -20.92 -8.94 -1.72
C ALA A 31 -20.96 -9.96 -2.88
N VAL A 32 -22.16 -10.26 -3.37
CA VAL A 32 -22.35 -11.32 -4.36
C VAL A 32 -21.85 -10.83 -5.70
N ILE A 33 -20.84 -11.50 -6.26
CA ILE A 33 -20.27 -11.13 -7.56
C ILE A 33 -21.38 -11.16 -8.64
N GLU A 34 -21.67 -10.00 -9.22
CA GLU A 34 -22.67 -9.84 -10.27
C GLU A 34 -22.02 -9.88 -11.66
N LYS A 35 -20.89 -9.18 -11.81
CA LYS A 35 -20.20 -9.05 -13.10
C LYS A 35 -18.70 -8.83 -12.92
N TYR A 36 -18.01 -8.85 -14.05
CA TYR A 36 -16.59 -8.57 -14.15
C TYR A 36 -16.36 -7.36 -15.05
N VAL A 37 -15.45 -6.48 -14.67
CA VAL A 37 -15.14 -5.24 -15.39
C VAL A 37 -13.65 -5.14 -15.68
N SER A 38 -13.29 -4.42 -16.75
CA SER A 38 -11.90 -4.21 -17.16
C SER A 38 -11.79 -2.88 -17.90
N ASN A 39 -10.57 -2.43 -18.15
CA ASN A 39 -10.29 -1.35 -19.10
C ASN A 39 -10.03 -1.93 -20.48
N GLU A 40 -10.97 -1.76 -21.42
CA GLU A 40 -10.89 -2.32 -22.78
C GLU A 40 -9.68 -1.83 -23.60
N LYS A 41 -9.06 -0.71 -23.19
CA LYS A 41 -7.89 -0.15 -23.86
C LYS A 41 -6.57 -0.78 -23.42
N LEU A 42 -6.57 -1.56 -22.35
CA LEU A 42 -5.37 -2.15 -21.77
C LEU A 42 -5.29 -3.64 -22.08
N LYS A 43 -4.07 -4.11 -22.33
CA LYS A 43 -3.79 -5.53 -22.52
C LYS A 43 -3.86 -6.27 -21.18
N THR A 44 -4.31 -7.51 -21.25
CA THR A 44 -4.35 -8.43 -20.10
C THR A 44 -3.18 -9.41 -20.20
N VAL A 45 -2.43 -9.59 -19.11
CA VAL A 45 -1.29 -10.53 -19.07
C VAL A 45 -1.70 -11.97 -18.75
N ARG A 46 -2.90 -12.15 -18.17
CA ARG A 46 -3.46 -13.45 -17.79
C ARG A 46 -4.61 -13.84 -18.73
N ALA A 47 -4.43 -14.87 -19.54
CA ALA A 47 -5.36 -15.23 -20.62
C ALA A 47 -6.75 -15.70 -20.14
N ASP A 48 -6.83 -16.34 -18.97
CA ASP A 48 -8.07 -16.85 -18.38
C ASP A 48 -8.79 -15.81 -17.49
N TRP A 49 -8.26 -14.59 -17.37
CA TRP A 49 -8.84 -13.56 -16.52
C TRP A 49 -10.15 -13.01 -17.10
N ARG A 50 -11.22 -13.09 -16.31
CA ARG A 50 -12.58 -12.67 -16.70
C ARG A 50 -12.86 -11.17 -16.53
N GLY A 51 -11.96 -10.44 -15.87
CA GLY A 51 -12.17 -9.08 -15.40
C GLY A 51 -12.08 -8.99 -13.87
N THR A 52 -12.06 -7.78 -13.32
CA THR A 52 -12.13 -7.52 -11.88
C THR A 52 -13.58 -7.70 -11.43
N PRO A 53 -13.87 -8.52 -10.41
CA PRO A 53 -15.22 -8.75 -9.94
C PRO A 53 -15.80 -7.52 -9.27
N VAL A 54 -17.08 -7.25 -9.55
CA VAL A 54 -17.91 -6.28 -8.84
C VAL A 54 -19.22 -6.94 -8.43
N ASP A 55 -19.75 -6.51 -7.30
CA ASP A 55 -21.00 -7.01 -6.76
C ASP A 55 -22.23 -6.30 -7.36
N GLU A 56 -23.42 -6.68 -6.90
CA GLU A 56 -24.71 -6.15 -7.35
C GLU A 56 -24.91 -4.65 -7.07
N LYS A 57 -24.07 -4.05 -6.22
CA LYS A 57 -24.04 -2.61 -5.93
C LYS A 57 -22.94 -1.88 -6.71
N GLY A 58 -22.19 -2.61 -7.54
CA GLY A 58 -21.08 -2.08 -8.31
C GLY A 58 -19.83 -1.80 -7.46
N ARG A 59 -19.71 -2.40 -6.27
CA ARG A 59 -18.50 -2.36 -5.42
C ARG A 59 -17.53 -3.44 -5.85
N PHE A 60 -16.24 -3.17 -5.82
CA PHE A 60 -15.21 -4.17 -6.07
C PHE A 60 -15.17 -5.21 -4.95
N VAL A 61 -14.77 -6.45 -5.29
CA VAL A 61 -14.73 -7.58 -4.35
C VAL A 61 -13.40 -8.33 -4.51
N ASN A 62 -12.86 -8.90 -3.44
CA ASN A 62 -11.70 -9.80 -3.55
C ASN A 62 -12.05 -11.08 -4.33
N HIS A 63 -11.08 -11.63 -5.09
CA HIS A 63 -11.24 -12.92 -5.75
C HIS A 63 -11.45 -14.06 -4.75
N GLU A 64 -10.65 -14.05 -3.68
CA GLU A 64 -10.77 -14.97 -2.56
C GLU A 64 -11.13 -14.18 -1.31
N PHE A 65 -11.94 -14.78 -0.44
CA PHE A 65 -12.36 -14.17 0.82
C PHE A 65 -12.97 -12.76 0.64
N PRO A 66 -14.15 -12.64 -0.01
CA PRO A 66 -14.88 -11.38 -0.10
C PRO A 66 -14.93 -10.68 1.27
N TYR A 67 -14.50 -9.41 1.29
CA TYR A 67 -14.38 -8.63 2.50
C TYR A 67 -15.13 -7.32 2.37
N LEU A 68 -16.02 -7.08 3.34
CA LEU A 68 -16.59 -5.77 3.61
C LEU A 68 -16.23 -5.37 5.05
N PRO A 69 -15.69 -4.16 5.25
CA PRO A 69 -15.40 -3.64 6.58
C PRO A 69 -16.70 -3.50 7.37
N LYS A 70 -16.74 -4.09 8.58
CA LYS A 70 -17.90 -3.96 9.47
C LYS A 70 -17.62 -2.94 10.56
N TYR A 71 -18.50 -1.94 10.69
CA TYR A 71 -18.35 -0.94 11.75
C TYR A 71 -18.42 -1.55 13.14
N SER A 72 -19.18 -2.64 13.29
CA SER A 72 -19.25 -3.43 14.53
C SER A 72 -17.88 -3.99 14.96
N LYS A 73 -17.02 -4.39 14.02
CA LYS A 73 -15.64 -4.81 14.30
C LYS A 73 -14.76 -3.64 14.74
N ILE A 74 -14.90 -2.48 14.10
CA ILE A 74 -14.17 -1.26 14.46
C ILE A 74 -14.56 -0.81 15.86
N LEU A 75 -15.87 -0.76 16.16
CA LEU A 75 -16.38 -0.41 17.49
C LEU A 75 -15.89 -1.40 18.55
N ARG A 76 -15.94 -2.71 18.25
CA ARG A 76 -15.37 -3.75 19.12
C ARG A 76 -13.90 -3.47 19.39
N TRP A 77 -13.10 -3.13 18.38
CA TRP A 77 -11.68 -2.82 18.55
C TRP A 77 -11.47 -1.60 19.45
N MET A 78 -12.17 -0.49 19.20
CA MET A 78 -12.07 0.73 20.03
C MET A 78 -12.43 0.52 21.50
N LEU A 79 -13.41 -0.36 21.77
CA LEU A 79 -13.88 -0.65 23.14
C LEU A 79 -13.10 -1.80 23.80
N SER A 80 -12.40 -2.62 23.02
CA SER A 80 -11.63 -3.74 23.54
C SER A 80 -10.31 -3.25 24.13
N ARG A 81 -9.86 -3.92 25.19
CA ARG A 81 -8.51 -3.69 25.71
C ARG A 81 -7.50 -4.32 24.76
N ASN A 82 -6.57 -3.51 24.24
CA ASN A 82 -5.39 -4.00 23.54
C ASN A 82 -4.53 -4.86 24.52
N PRO A 83 -4.34 -6.16 24.26
CA PRO A 83 -3.55 -7.04 25.12
C PRO A 83 -2.10 -6.61 25.29
N GLN A 84 -1.52 -5.97 24.28
CA GLN A 84 -0.13 -5.49 24.25
C GLN A 84 0.00 -3.99 24.57
N ARG A 85 -1.06 -3.34 25.06
CA ARG A 85 -1.03 -1.90 25.36
C ARG A 85 0.18 -1.46 26.18
N GLU A 86 0.52 -2.21 27.21
CA GLU A 86 1.65 -1.87 28.10
C GLU A 86 3.01 -2.08 27.42
N GLU A 87 3.14 -3.09 26.58
CA GLU A 87 4.35 -3.31 25.77
C GLU A 87 4.53 -2.21 24.74
N LYS A 88 3.45 -1.90 24.01
CA LYS A 88 3.38 -0.83 23.02
C LYS A 88 3.73 0.55 23.61
N LEU A 89 3.24 0.87 24.80
CA LEU A 89 3.57 2.12 25.49
C LEU A 89 5.05 2.20 25.92
N ARG A 90 5.69 1.06 26.16
CA ARG A 90 7.13 0.98 26.47
C ARG A 90 8.01 0.97 25.23
N ASP A 91 7.43 0.77 24.04
CA ASP A 91 8.18 0.73 22.79
C ASP A 91 8.59 2.13 22.32
N THR A 92 9.84 2.48 22.62
CA THR A 92 10.49 3.72 22.23
C THR A 92 11.40 3.57 21.02
N ALA A 93 11.51 2.37 20.43
CA ALA A 93 12.36 2.14 19.27
C ALA A 93 11.78 2.84 18.04
N ARG A 94 12.64 3.52 17.28
CA ARG A 94 12.24 4.28 16.08
C ARG A 94 13.19 3.97 14.94
N LEU A 95 12.65 4.00 13.72
CA LEU A 95 13.45 3.82 12.52
C LEU A 95 14.48 4.96 12.38
N PRO A 96 15.74 4.65 12.05
CA PRO A 96 16.70 5.68 11.67
C PRO A 96 16.19 6.45 10.43
N VAL A 97 16.47 7.76 10.39
CA VAL A 97 16.24 8.61 9.23
C VAL A 97 17.60 8.96 8.65
N LEU A 98 17.84 8.52 7.42
CA LEU A 98 19.09 8.79 6.69
C LEU A 98 18.93 10.00 5.77
N ASP A 99 20.05 10.51 5.29
CA ASP A 99 20.08 11.54 4.26
C ASP A 99 20.04 10.89 2.86
N PRO A 100 18.99 11.12 2.05
CA PRO A 100 18.86 10.50 0.73
C PRO A 100 19.71 11.16 -0.36
N THR A 101 20.62 12.11 -0.02
CA THR A 101 21.44 12.85 -0.99
C THR A 101 22.13 11.96 -2.00
N ALA A 102 22.87 10.95 -1.51
CA ALA A 102 23.66 10.08 -2.36
C ALA A 102 22.78 9.38 -3.41
N PHE A 103 21.58 8.96 -3.03
CA PHE A 103 20.65 8.32 -3.97
C PHE A 103 20.18 9.29 -5.05
N PHE A 104 19.72 10.49 -4.67
CA PHE A 104 19.25 11.48 -5.65
C PHE A 104 20.35 11.96 -6.60
N GLU A 105 21.61 11.92 -6.20
CA GLU A 105 22.75 12.36 -7.01
C GLU A 105 23.39 11.27 -7.87
N SER A 106 23.23 9.97 -7.53
CA SER A 106 23.98 8.91 -8.19
C SER A 106 23.59 8.60 -9.64
N GLY A 107 22.35 8.90 -10.04
CA GLY A 107 21.78 8.46 -11.33
C GLY A 107 21.45 6.96 -11.44
N CYS A 108 21.92 6.11 -10.53
CA CYS A 108 21.81 4.65 -10.62
C CYS A 108 20.40 4.09 -10.38
N ASP A 109 20.04 3.02 -11.07
CA ASP A 109 18.81 2.29 -10.78
C ASP A 109 18.83 1.72 -9.35
N GLY A 110 17.66 1.70 -8.71
CA GLY A 110 17.52 1.30 -7.32
C GLY A 110 16.21 1.74 -6.66
N ILE A 111 16.07 1.40 -5.39
CA ILE A 111 14.91 1.66 -4.54
C ILE A 111 15.33 2.57 -3.38
N LEU A 112 14.58 3.64 -3.14
CA LEU A 112 14.70 4.48 -1.95
C LEU A 112 13.42 4.35 -1.13
N TRP A 113 13.52 3.88 0.12
CA TRP A 113 12.36 3.78 1.00
C TRP A 113 12.08 5.12 1.67
N LEU A 114 10.93 5.72 1.35
CA LEU A 114 10.49 6.99 1.93
C LEU A 114 9.65 6.78 3.20
N GLY A 115 9.46 5.52 3.61
CA GLY A 115 8.74 5.14 4.82
C GLY A 115 7.28 4.79 4.60
N HIS A 116 6.75 3.97 5.51
CA HIS A 116 5.43 3.33 5.35
C HIS A 116 5.42 2.49 4.07
N ALA A 117 4.49 2.73 3.13
CA ALA A 117 4.45 2.11 1.81
C ALA A 117 5.04 3.00 0.70
N SER A 118 5.62 4.16 1.04
CA SER A 118 6.14 5.10 0.06
C SER A 118 7.53 4.69 -0.45
N PHE A 119 7.67 4.52 -1.76
CA PHE A 119 8.96 4.22 -2.41
C PHE A 119 9.22 5.15 -3.57
N TYR A 120 10.48 5.54 -3.73
CA TYR A 120 11.00 6.20 -4.92
C TYR A 120 11.94 5.23 -5.64
N ILE A 121 11.60 4.86 -6.87
CA ILE A 121 12.30 3.84 -7.65
C ILE A 121 12.88 4.50 -8.90
N ARG A 122 14.16 4.22 -9.19
CA ARG A 122 14.73 4.45 -10.52
C ARG A 122 14.91 3.11 -11.21
N LEU A 123 14.36 2.99 -12.40
CA LEU A 123 14.46 1.79 -13.21
C LEU A 123 14.37 2.15 -14.70
N ALA A 124 15.34 1.68 -15.49
CA ALA A 124 15.36 1.87 -16.95
C ALA A 124 15.23 3.34 -17.37
N GLY A 125 15.90 4.24 -16.64
CA GLY A 125 15.86 5.69 -16.91
C GLY A 125 14.54 6.38 -16.54
N LYS A 126 13.62 5.67 -15.87
CA LYS A 126 12.37 6.22 -15.34
C LYS A 126 12.41 6.34 -13.83
N THR A 127 11.68 7.33 -13.33
CA THR A 127 11.36 7.47 -11.93
C THR A 127 9.91 7.10 -11.66
N ILE A 128 9.72 6.19 -10.70
CA ILE A 128 8.42 5.69 -10.25
C ILE A 128 8.27 6.02 -8.75
N LEU A 129 7.13 6.62 -8.38
CA LEU A 129 6.72 6.79 -6.98
C LEU A 129 5.57 5.83 -6.67
N LEU A 130 5.73 4.99 -5.65
CA LEU A 130 4.66 4.13 -5.11
C LEU A 130 4.11 4.78 -3.84
N ASP A 131 2.78 4.88 -3.75
CA ASP A 131 2.02 5.32 -2.57
C ASP A 131 2.65 6.51 -1.82
N PRO A 132 2.90 7.66 -2.49
CA PRO A 132 3.68 8.74 -1.92
C PRO A 132 2.92 9.49 -0.82
N VAL A 133 3.44 9.38 0.40
CA VAL A 133 3.02 10.18 1.56
C VAL A 133 4.23 10.94 2.08
N PHE A 134 4.26 12.24 1.87
CA PHE A 134 5.35 13.13 2.28
C PHE A 134 5.07 13.88 3.58
N GLY A 135 3.80 14.04 3.93
CA GLY A 135 3.35 14.78 5.10
C GLY A 135 2.82 13.88 6.22
N GLU A 136 1.93 14.49 7.01
CA GLU A 136 1.14 13.83 8.04
C GLU A 136 -0.30 13.70 7.54
N PRO A 137 -0.75 12.51 7.08
CA PRO A 137 -2.13 12.33 6.71
C PRO A 137 -3.06 12.71 7.87
N ARG A 138 -4.24 13.25 7.54
CA ARG A 138 -5.21 13.64 8.57
C ARG A 138 -5.50 12.48 9.53
N LEU A 139 -5.42 12.77 10.84
CA LEU A 139 -5.63 11.82 11.95
C LEU A 139 -4.53 10.76 12.12
N LEU A 140 -3.48 10.77 11.30
CA LEU A 140 -2.37 9.84 11.40
C LEU A 140 -1.07 10.60 11.70
N ARG A 141 -0.64 10.56 12.96
CA ARG A 141 0.60 11.21 13.38
C ARG A 141 1.77 10.26 13.19
N PRO A 142 2.86 10.69 12.54
CA PRO A 142 4.03 9.84 12.40
C PRO A 142 4.72 9.64 13.76
N LEU A 143 5.22 8.44 13.97
CA LEU A 143 6.11 8.09 15.08
C LEU A 143 7.52 8.67 14.88
N VAL A 144 7.89 8.90 13.62
CA VAL A 144 9.16 9.46 13.19
C VAL A 144 8.91 10.60 12.22
N ALA A 145 9.27 11.82 12.61
CA ALA A 145 9.23 12.96 11.70
C ALA A 145 10.34 12.82 10.66
N MET A 146 10.02 13.07 9.39
CA MET A 146 10.97 13.04 8.29
C MET A 146 10.77 14.29 7.44
N PRO A 147 11.84 15.04 7.10
CA PRO A 147 11.71 16.13 6.14
C PRO A 147 11.27 15.54 4.81
N SER A 148 10.21 16.09 4.23
CA SER A 148 9.75 15.67 2.90
C SER A 148 10.90 15.82 1.89
N PRO A 149 11.31 14.75 1.19
CA PRO A 149 12.33 14.85 0.16
C PRO A 149 11.75 15.37 -1.16
N ILE A 150 10.47 15.77 -1.23
CA ILE A 150 9.82 16.17 -2.48
C ILE A 150 10.59 17.26 -3.20
N ASP A 151 11.17 18.22 -2.49
CA ASP A 151 11.96 19.32 -3.07
C ASP A 151 13.23 18.83 -3.78
N ARG A 152 13.76 17.70 -3.32
CA ARG A 152 14.97 17.06 -3.84
C ARG A 152 14.72 16.15 -5.03
N ILE A 153 13.49 15.67 -5.16
CA ILE A 153 13.05 14.89 -6.33
C ILE A 153 13.06 15.81 -7.54
N LYS A 154 13.81 15.42 -8.59
CA LYS A 154 13.98 16.20 -9.82
C LYS A 154 13.11 15.72 -10.98
N GLN A 155 12.69 14.46 -10.94
CA GLN A 155 11.92 13.82 -12.00
C GLN A 155 10.97 12.81 -11.38
N VAL A 156 9.75 12.73 -11.91
CA VAL A 156 8.78 11.67 -11.65
C VAL A 156 8.06 11.41 -12.97
N ASP A 157 8.17 10.19 -13.49
CA ASP A 157 7.47 9.78 -14.71
C ASP A 157 6.11 9.16 -14.35
N TYR A 158 6.09 8.33 -13.31
CA TYR A 158 4.90 7.58 -12.89
C TYR A 158 4.67 7.69 -11.39
N VAL A 159 3.43 7.97 -11.00
CA VAL A 159 2.92 7.88 -9.63
C VAL A 159 1.91 6.74 -9.59
N LEU A 160 2.17 5.72 -8.79
CA LEU A 160 1.36 4.50 -8.68
C LEU A 160 0.69 4.50 -7.31
N LEU A 161 -0.64 4.31 -7.30
CA LEU A 161 -1.44 4.25 -6.07
C LEU A 161 -2.08 2.88 -5.92
N SER A 162 -1.71 2.12 -4.89
CA SER A 162 -2.28 0.78 -4.66
C SER A 162 -3.77 0.84 -4.35
N HIS A 163 -4.18 1.80 -3.51
CA HIS A 163 -5.56 1.94 -3.04
C HIS A 163 -5.80 3.34 -2.45
N ASP A 164 -7.04 3.62 -2.03
CA ASP A 164 -7.49 4.97 -1.69
C ASP A 164 -7.33 5.37 -0.21
N HIS A 165 -6.75 4.53 0.66
CA HIS A 165 -6.57 4.89 2.07
C HIS A 165 -5.59 6.06 2.23
N ARG A 166 -5.76 6.84 3.30
CA ARG A 166 -5.07 8.13 3.48
C ARG A 166 -3.56 8.02 3.67
N ASP A 167 -3.10 6.86 4.11
CA ASP A 167 -1.70 6.51 4.32
C ASP A 167 -1.02 5.95 3.05
N HIS A 168 -1.77 5.80 1.96
CA HIS A 168 -1.25 5.40 0.63
C HIS A 168 -1.55 6.46 -0.44
N ALA A 169 -2.72 7.10 -0.36
CA ALA A 169 -3.18 8.19 -1.22
C ALA A 169 -3.46 9.45 -0.38
N ASP A 170 -2.39 10.15 -0.03
CA ASP A 170 -2.45 11.42 0.69
C ASP A 170 -2.69 12.59 -0.29
N GLU A 171 -3.77 13.34 -0.05
CA GLU A 171 -4.22 14.40 -0.95
C GLU A 171 -3.16 15.52 -1.09
N ASP A 172 -2.56 15.94 0.01
CA ASP A 172 -1.58 17.04 0.00
C ASP A 172 -0.30 16.62 -0.76
N SER A 173 0.15 15.39 -0.54
CA SER A 173 1.30 14.81 -1.25
C SER A 173 1.05 14.67 -2.76
N ILE A 174 -0.11 14.14 -3.15
CA ILE A 174 -0.49 13.99 -4.56
C ILE A 174 -0.62 15.36 -5.24
N ARG A 175 -1.28 16.33 -4.61
CA ARG A 175 -1.40 17.70 -5.14
C ARG A 175 -0.03 18.36 -5.31
N ALA A 176 0.89 18.16 -4.36
CA ALA A 176 2.25 18.69 -4.47
C ALA A 176 3.02 18.06 -5.63
N LEU A 177 2.90 16.74 -5.82
CA LEU A 177 3.50 16.03 -6.95
C LEU A 177 2.95 16.50 -8.29
N ALA A 178 1.62 16.55 -8.43
CA ALA A 178 0.97 16.98 -9.67
C ALA A 178 1.39 18.39 -10.09
N ARG A 179 1.48 19.33 -9.13
CA ARG A 179 1.97 20.69 -9.37
C ARG A 179 3.44 20.72 -9.80
N LYS A 180 4.29 19.90 -9.16
CA LYS A 180 5.74 19.90 -9.43
C LYS A 180 6.08 19.17 -10.73
N PHE A 181 5.33 18.12 -11.07
CA PHE A 181 5.56 17.25 -12.22
C PHE A 181 4.29 17.16 -13.07
N PRO A 182 3.97 18.19 -13.87
CA PRO A 182 2.75 18.22 -14.68
C PRO A 182 2.71 17.16 -15.78
N ALA A 183 3.86 16.59 -16.15
CA ALA A 183 3.98 15.51 -17.13
C ALA A 183 3.94 14.10 -16.50
N ALA A 184 3.95 13.99 -15.16
CA ALA A 184 3.86 12.70 -14.49
C ALA A 184 2.48 12.08 -14.75
N LYS A 185 2.47 10.77 -15.03
CA LYS A 185 1.24 9.98 -15.16
C LYS A 185 0.87 9.35 -13.83
N PHE A 186 -0.42 9.33 -13.53
CA PHE A 186 -0.97 8.71 -12.32
C PHE A 186 -1.64 7.39 -12.70
N LEU A 187 -1.19 6.30 -12.10
CA LEU A 187 -1.60 4.94 -12.41
C LEU A 187 -2.25 4.29 -11.18
N GLY A 188 -3.30 3.51 -11.41
CA GLY A 188 -3.81 2.60 -10.39
C GLY A 188 -5.09 1.87 -10.77
N GLY A 189 -5.84 1.45 -9.76
CA GLY A 189 -7.04 0.64 -9.97
C GLY A 189 -8.17 1.37 -10.69
N LEU A 190 -9.08 0.62 -11.30
CA LEU A 190 -10.34 1.13 -11.86
C LEU A 190 -11.04 2.11 -10.91
N ARG A 191 -11.52 3.23 -11.48
CA ARG A 191 -12.19 4.35 -10.80
C ARG A 191 -11.31 5.21 -9.90
N LEU A 192 -9.99 5.03 -9.89
CA LEU A 192 -9.06 5.94 -9.20
C LEU A 192 -9.19 7.39 -9.72
N GLU A 193 -9.59 7.58 -10.98
CA GLU A 193 -9.86 8.90 -11.56
C GLU A 193 -10.91 9.70 -10.79
N ASP A 194 -11.89 9.04 -10.16
CA ASP A 194 -12.92 9.72 -9.36
C ASP A 194 -12.34 10.39 -8.12
N LEU A 195 -11.26 9.85 -7.58
CA LEU A 195 -10.51 10.44 -6.47
C LEU A 195 -9.59 11.55 -6.94
N LEU A 196 -8.86 11.30 -8.04
CA LEU A 196 -7.76 12.16 -8.47
C LEU A 196 -8.19 13.37 -9.29
N LYS A 197 -9.38 13.36 -9.90
CA LYS A 197 -9.85 14.44 -10.80
C LYS A 197 -9.77 15.84 -10.19
N ASP A 198 -9.94 15.95 -8.86
CA ASP A 198 -9.87 17.23 -8.15
C ASP A 198 -8.49 17.51 -7.55
N TRP A 199 -7.56 16.55 -7.60
CA TRP A 199 -6.25 16.59 -6.96
C TRP A 199 -5.11 16.87 -7.94
N VAL A 200 -5.23 16.38 -9.17
CA VAL A 200 -4.21 16.53 -10.21
C VAL A 200 -4.61 17.57 -11.25
N GLY A 201 -3.62 18.09 -12.01
CA GLY A 201 -3.87 19.08 -13.04
C GLY A 201 -4.38 18.46 -14.35
N PRO A 202 -4.94 19.25 -15.28
CA PRO A 202 -5.46 18.74 -16.56
C PRO A 202 -4.37 18.16 -17.48
N ALA A 203 -3.10 18.47 -17.23
CA ALA A 203 -1.96 17.91 -17.96
C ALA A 203 -1.51 16.54 -17.43
N ASN A 204 -1.88 16.19 -16.19
CA ASN A 204 -1.55 14.90 -15.60
C ASN A 204 -2.50 13.83 -16.16
N GLU A 205 -1.95 12.90 -16.92
CA GLU A 205 -2.73 11.75 -17.42
C GLU A 205 -3.00 10.78 -16.27
N ILE A 206 -4.27 10.38 -16.11
CA ILE A 206 -4.67 9.31 -15.21
C ILE A 206 -5.00 8.09 -16.06
N GLN A 207 -4.41 6.94 -15.74
CA GLN A 207 -4.74 5.67 -16.38
C GLN A 207 -5.12 4.65 -15.32
N THR A 208 -6.24 3.96 -15.52
CA THR A 208 -6.75 2.98 -14.56
C THR A 208 -6.86 1.60 -15.16
N ALA A 209 -6.56 0.58 -14.35
CA ALA A 209 -6.43 -0.79 -14.77
C ALA A 209 -7.26 -1.71 -13.86
N GLY A 210 -7.90 -2.71 -14.45
CA GLY A 210 -8.32 -3.90 -13.72
C GLY A 210 -7.13 -4.78 -13.37
N TRP A 211 -7.35 -5.78 -12.54
CA TRP A 211 -6.31 -6.73 -12.18
C TRP A 211 -5.77 -7.49 -13.40
N PHE A 212 -4.50 -7.87 -13.37
CA PHE A 212 -3.78 -8.49 -14.49
C PHE A 212 -3.78 -7.66 -15.79
N GLN A 213 -4.11 -6.36 -15.75
CA GLN A 213 -3.95 -5.48 -16.90
C GLN A 213 -2.63 -4.71 -16.81
N GLN A 214 -1.97 -4.56 -17.95
CA GLN A 214 -0.75 -3.76 -18.08
C GLN A 214 -1.07 -2.37 -18.60
N PHE A 215 -0.55 -1.35 -17.92
CA PHE A 215 -0.69 0.04 -18.35
C PHE A 215 -0.06 0.27 -19.73
N ALA A 216 -0.70 1.08 -20.55
CA ALA A 216 -0.22 1.50 -21.86
C ALA A 216 0.73 2.69 -21.69
N LEU A 217 2.01 2.38 -21.47
CA LEU A 217 3.07 3.37 -21.28
C LEU A 217 3.74 3.71 -22.62
N PRO A 218 4.18 4.97 -22.83
CA PRO A 218 4.86 5.37 -24.05
C PRO A 218 6.29 4.81 -24.15
N ASP A 219 6.87 4.40 -23.02
CA ASP A 219 8.22 3.82 -22.96
C ASP A 219 8.11 2.30 -22.82
N GLU A 220 8.60 1.58 -23.82
CA GLU A 220 8.54 0.11 -23.85
C GLU A 220 9.59 -0.55 -22.92
N ASN A 221 10.57 0.21 -22.40
CA ASN A 221 11.59 -0.30 -21.49
C ASN A 221 11.08 -0.51 -20.06
N VAL A 222 9.91 0.02 -19.73
CA VAL A 222 9.25 -0.19 -18.44
C VAL A 222 7.84 -0.73 -18.67
N LYS A 223 7.53 -1.85 -18.02
CA LYS A 223 6.18 -2.43 -18.00
C LYS A 223 5.65 -2.39 -16.59
N ILE A 224 4.41 -1.93 -16.44
CA ILE A 224 3.73 -1.87 -15.13
C ILE A 224 2.41 -2.60 -15.25
N THR A 225 2.26 -3.67 -14.48
CA THR A 225 1.05 -4.49 -14.47
C THR A 225 0.37 -4.37 -13.11
N PHE A 226 -0.93 -4.06 -13.11
CA PHE A 226 -1.74 -3.99 -11.90
C PHE A 226 -2.22 -5.39 -11.50
N LEU A 227 -2.09 -5.75 -10.23
CA LEU A 227 -2.30 -7.13 -9.75
C LEU A 227 -3.30 -7.19 -8.58
N PRO A 228 -3.98 -8.34 -8.42
CA PRO A 228 -4.87 -8.53 -7.28
C PRO A 228 -4.08 -8.63 -5.98
N VAL A 229 -4.66 -8.05 -4.93
CA VAL A 229 -4.24 -8.17 -3.54
C VAL A 229 -5.49 -8.29 -2.68
N ARG A 230 -5.37 -8.79 -1.44
CA ARG A 230 -6.53 -8.97 -0.56
C ARG A 230 -6.69 -7.76 0.36
N HIS A 231 -7.45 -6.78 -0.10
CA HIS A 231 -7.68 -5.53 0.64
C HIS A 231 -9.08 -4.97 0.37
N TRP A 232 -9.24 -3.66 0.60
CA TRP A 232 -10.48 -2.91 0.44
C TRP A 232 -10.16 -1.41 0.29
N CYS A 233 -11.16 -0.61 -0.09
CA CYS A 233 -11.01 0.85 -0.25
C CYS A 233 -12.12 1.57 0.51
N ARG A 234 -11.79 2.73 1.08
CA ARG A 234 -12.76 3.66 1.68
C ARG A 234 -12.13 4.97 2.13
N ARG A 235 -12.77 6.10 1.81
CA ARG A 235 -12.41 7.42 2.39
C ARG A 235 -13.55 8.11 3.11
N GLY A 236 -14.80 7.87 2.72
CA GLY A 236 -16.02 8.46 3.23
C GLY A 236 -16.90 7.46 4.01
N LEU A 237 -18.20 7.76 4.10
CA LEU A 237 -19.18 6.90 4.80
C LEU A 237 -19.87 5.89 3.87
N PHE A 238 -19.95 6.19 2.58
CA PHE A 238 -20.79 5.47 1.60
C PHE A 238 -20.02 5.10 0.32
N ASP A 239 -18.69 5.02 0.39
CA ASP A 239 -17.80 4.79 -0.74
C ASP A 239 -16.98 3.50 -0.60
N THR A 240 -17.43 2.59 0.27
CA THR A 240 -16.73 1.30 0.49
C THR A 240 -16.60 0.52 -0.80
N ASN A 241 -15.36 0.24 -1.18
CA ASN A 241 -14.98 -0.51 -2.37
C ASN A 241 -15.48 0.08 -3.70
N HIS A 242 -15.72 1.40 -3.75
CA HIS A 242 -16.06 2.08 -5.01
C HIS A 242 -14.85 2.28 -5.93
N ILE A 243 -13.63 2.30 -5.37
CA ILE A 243 -12.35 2.37 -6.10
C ILE A 243 -11.61 1.05 -5.91
N LEU A 244 -10.98 0.55 -6.97
CA LEU A 244 -10.25 -0.72 -6.94
C LEU A 244 -8.90 -0.57 -6.23
N TRP A 245 -8.54 -1.56 -5.41
CA TRP A 245 -7.22 -1.73 -4.79
C TRP A 245 -6.37 -2.75 -5.54
N GLY A 246 -5.06 -2.75 -5.34
CA GLY A 246 -4.16 -3.70 -5.99
C GLY A 246 -2.69 -3.51 -5.64
N GLY A 247 -1.87 -4.37 -6.24
CA GLY A 247 -0.42 -4.28 -6.25
C GLY A 247 0.11 -4.04 -7.66
N TYR A 248 1.42 -4.00 -7.80
CA TYR A 248 2.10 -3.77 -9.07
C TYR A 248 3.25 -4.76 -9.27
N VAL A 249 3.36 -5.32 -10.47
CA VAL A 249 4.66 -5.80 -10.96
C VAL A 249 5.22 -4.77 -11.94
N ILE A 250 6.46 -4.35 -11.69
CA ILE A 250 7.21 -3.35 -12.45
C ILE A 250 8.42 -4.06 -13.05
N GLU A 251 8.50 -4.14 -14.37
CA GLU A 251 9.60 -4.76 -15.10
C GLU A 251 10.37 -3.70 -15.90
N GLY A 252 11.70 -3.74 -15.88
CA GLY A 252 12.55 -2.87 -16.69
C GLY A 252 14.03 -3.17 -16.47
N SER A 253 14.89 -2.90 -17.45
CA SER A 253 16.34 -3.20 -17.37
C SER A 253 16.68 -4.63 -16.89
N GLY A 254 15.85 -5.62 -17.21
CA GLY A 254 16.04 -7.00 -16.75
C GLY A 254 15.77 -7.23 -15.25
N ARG A 255 15.15 -6.26 -14.56
CA ARG A 255 14.73 -6.37 -13.16
C ARG A 255 13.22 -6.37 -13.03
N THR A 256 12.75 -7.10 -12.03
CA THR A 256 11.31 -7.18 -11.70
C THR A 256 11.09 -6.84 -10.23
N ILE A 257 10.25 -5.84 -9.98
CA ILE A 257 9.84 -5.41 -8.64
C ILE A 257 8.36 -5.75 -8.47
N TYR A 258 8.03 -6.52 -7.45
CA TYR A 258 6.66 -6.76 -7.03
C TYR A 258 6.35 -5.90 -5.80
N PHE A 259 5.33 -5.05 -5.89
CA PHE A 259 4.80 -4.27 -4.78
C PHE A 259 3.38 -4.75 -4.46
N SER A 260 3.15 -5.21 -3.24
CA SER A 260 1.86 -5.78 -2.85
C SER A 260 0.87 -4.78 -2.27
N GLY A 261 1.23 -3.50 -2.11
CA GLY A 261 0.42 -2.57 -1.33
C GLY A 261 0.09 -3.13 0.05
N ASP A 262 -1.13 -2.86 0.51
CA ASP A 262 -1.69 -3.56 1.66
C ASP A 262 -2.45 -4.80 1.22
N SER A 263 -2.24 -5.90 1.92
CA SER A 263 -2.85 -7.17 1.57
C SER A 263 -2.87 -8.12 2.76
N GLY A 264 -3.93 -8.89 2.90
CA GLY A 264 -3.95 -10.13 3.69
C GLY A 264 -3.41 -11.31 2.90
N PHE A 265 -3.07 -12.41 3.59
CA PHE A 265 -2.51 -13.59 2.95
C PHE A 265 -3.51 -14.33 2.05
N GLY A 266 -3.08 -14.85 0.89
CA GLY A 266 -3.92 -15.60 -0.05
C GLY A 266 -3.15 -16.16 -1.25
N SER A 267 -3.86 -16.85 -2.17
CA SER A 267 -3.23 -17.54 -3.32
C SER A 267 -2.60 -16.59 -4.34
N HIS A 268 -3.07 -15.34 -4.40
CA HIS A 268 -2.62 -14.31 -5.34
C HIS A 268 -1.10 -14.10 -5.35
N TYR A 269 -0.41 -14.35 -4.23
CA TYR A 269 1.06 -14.31 -4.18
C TYR A 269 1.72 -15.40 -5.03
N ARG A 270 1.23 -16.64 -4.91
CA ARG A 270 1.70 -17.76 -5.72
C ARG A 270 1.35 -17.56 -7.19
N GLU A 271 0.12 -17.15 -7.48
CA GLU A 271 -0.33 -16.86 -8.84
C GLU A 271 0.53 -15.77 -9.50
N THR A 272 0.92 -14.75 -8.73
CA THR A 272 1.83 -13.70 -9.21
C THR A 272 3.22 -14.26 -9.50
N GLY A 273 3.79 -15.09 -8.61
CA GLY A 273 5.08 -15.73 -8.84
C GLY A 273 5.09 -16.74 -10.01
N GLU A 274 3.94 -17.33 -10.34
CA GLU A 274 3.78 -18.18 -11.53
C GLU A 274 3.70 -17.37 -12.82
N LEU A 275 3.04 -16.20 -12.78
CA LEU A 275 2.90 -15.31 -13.92
C LEU A 275 4.18 -14.50 -14.21
N PHE A 276 4.94 -14.18 -13.16
CA PHE A 276 6.20 -13.43 -13.23
C PHE A 276 7.31 -14.23 -12.55
N PRO A 277 7.97 -15.17 -13.25
CA PRO A 277 8.86 -16.16 -12.64
C PRO A 277 10.22 -15.61 -12.17
N SER A 278 10.48 -14.31 -12.31
CA SER A 278 11.80 -13.70 -12.03
C SER A 278 11.65 -12.40 -11.23
N ILE A 279 10.98 -12.47 -10.08
CA ILE A 279 10.82 -11.33 -9.15
C ILE A 279 12.12 -11.13 -8.37
N ASP A 280 12.81 -10.01 -8.61
CA ASP A 280 14.04 -9.67 -7.89
C ASP A 280 13.74 -9.13 -6.49
N TYR A 281 12.80 -8.20 -6.41
CA TYR A 281 12.51 -7.44 -5.20
C TYR A 281 11.01 -7.49 -4.90
N PHE A 282 10.66 -8.00 -3.72
CA PHE A 282 9.28 -8.04 -3.26
C PHE A 282 9.08 -7.07 -2.09
N LEU A 283 8.34 -6.00 -2.35
CA LEU A 283 7.94 -4.98 -1.39
C LEU A 283 6.61 -5.41 -0.75
N ILE A 284 6.65 -5.75 0.55
CA ILE A 284 5.50 -6.33 1.26
C ILE A 284 5.30 -5.75 2.66
N GLY A 285 4.04 -5.43 2.97
CA GLY A 285 3.64 -4.92 4.28
C GLY A 285 3.77 -5.98 5.38
N ILE A 286 4.32 -5.58 6.53
CA ILE A 286 4.49 -6.47 7.70
C ILE A 286 3.85 -5.94 8.98
N GLY A 287 3.26 -4.73 8.94
CA GLY A 287 2.58 -4.09 10.06
C GLY A 287 1.07 -4.04 9.87
N ALA A 288 0.40 -3.37 10.81
CA ALA A 288 -1.05 -3.18 10.85
C ALA A 288 -1.88 -4.46 11.00
N TYR A 289 -1.32 -5.53 11.58
CA TYR A 289 -1.94 -6.86 11.61
C TYR A 289 -2.66 -7.22 12.91
N LYS A 290 -2.63 -6.37 13.96
CA LYS A 290 -3.41 -6.59 15.18
C LYS A 290 -4.57 -5.58 15.34
N PRO A 291 -5.75 -6.03 15.81
CA PRO A 291 -6.06 -7.38 16.26
C PRO A 291 -6.44 -8.32 15.10
N GLN A 292 -6.02 -9.58 15.21
CA GLN A 292 -6.17 -10.61 14.18
C GLN A 292 -7.60 -10.85 13.71
N TYR A 293 -8.60 -10.79 14.60
CA TYR A 293 -10.01 -11.01 14.22
C TYR A 293 -10.55 -9.96 13.23
N MET A 294 -9.87 -8.81 13.14
CA MET A 294 -10.21 -7.70 12.26
C MET A 294 -9.24 -7.59 11.09
N MET A 295 -7.93 -7.65 11.35
CA MET A 295 -6.89 -7.31 10.38
C MET A 295 -6.45 -8.47 9.47
N LYS A 296 -6.62 -9.75 9.87
CA LYS A 296 -6.16 -10.91 9.08
C LYS A 296 -6.68 -10.94 7.64
N GLU A 297 -7.81 -10.28 7.40
CA GLU A 297 -8.43 -10.24 6.06
C GLU A 297 -7.70 -9.29 5.11
N VAL A 298 -6.92 -8.35 5.62
CA VAL A 298 -6.49 -7.16 4.88
C VAL A 298 -5.02 -6.78 5.11
N HIS A 299 -4.35 -7.32 6.12
CA HIS A 299 -2.92 -7.15 6.39
C HIS A 299 -2.26 -8.48 6.74
N ASN A 300 -1.06 -8.72 6.21
CA ASN A 300 -0.22 -9.86 6.57
C ASN A 300 0.40 -9.68 7.95
N THR A 301 0.56 -10.77 8.68
CA THR A 301 1.58 -10.83 9.74
C THR A 301 2.99 -10.89 9.15
N PRO A 302 4.05 -10.65 9.95
CA PRO A 302 5.42 -10.87 9.53
C PRO A 302 5.69 -12.29 9.02
N GLU A 303 5.10 -13.30 9.63
CA GLU A 303 5.22 -14.72 9.22
C GLU A 303 4.47 -15.00 7.90
N GLU A 304 3.29 -14.41 7.73
CA GLU A 304 2.53 -14.49 6.47
C GLU A 304 3.25 -13.76 5.34
N ALA A 305 3.88 -12.61 5.60
CA ALA A 305 4.70 -11.90 4.62
C ALA A 305 5.91 -12.73 4.17
N LEU A 306 6.53 -13.48 5.10
CA LEU A 306 7.61 -14.40 4.77
C LEU A 306 7.11 -15.62 3.97
N ALA A 307 5.91 -16.13 4.27
CA ALA A 307 5.27 -17.18 3.46
C ALA A 307 4.93 -16.67 2.05
N ALA A 308 4.40 -15.45 1.94
CA ALA A 308 4.07 -14.78 0.68
C ALA A 308 5.32 -14.58 -0.18
N PHE A 309 6.45 -14.24 0.43
CA PHE A 309 7.74 -14.16 -0.25
C PHE A 309 8.15 -15.49 -0.90
N VAL A 310 7.98 -16.61 -0.18
CA VAL A 310 8.23 -17.95 -0.72
C VAL A 310 7.26 -18.31 -1.85
N ASP A 311 5.96 -18.04 -1.66
CA ASP A 311 4.93 -18.29 -2.68
C ASP A 311 5.18 -17.48 -3.96
N ALA A 312 5.59 -16.21 -3.83
CA ALA A 312 5.93 -15.33 -4.94
C ALA A 312 7.27 -15.70 -5.63
N ARG A 313 8.07 -16.59 -5.04
CA ARG A 313 9.40 -17.00 -5.55
C ARG A 313 10.33 -15.81 -5.78
N ALA A 314 10.21 -14.78 -4.94
CA ALA A 314 11.03 -13.59 -5.04
C ALA A 314 12.46 -13.84 -4.54
N ARG A 315 13.43 -13.06 -5.02
CA ARG A 315 14.83 -13.19 -4.61
C ARG A 315 15.13 -12.44 -3.31
N ILE A 316 14.62 -11.22 -3.16
CA ILE A 316 14.83 -10.36 -1.98
C ILE A 316 13.48 -9.83 -1.47
N LEU A 317 13.26 -9.93 -0.16
CA LEU A 317 12.11 -9.36 0.55
C LEU A 317 12.52 -8.00 1.14
N VAL A 318 11.84 -6.94 0.73
CA VAL A 318 11.96 -5.60 1.32
C VAL A 318 10.69 -5.31 2.13
N PRO A 319 10.75 -5.37 3.47
CA PRO A 319 9.56 -5.12 4.29
C PRO A 319 9.17 -3.65 4.28
N MET A 320 7.86 -3.39 4.36
CA MET A 320 7.28 -2.04 4.39
C MET A 320 6.08 -1.99 5.36
N HIS A 321 5.40 -0.84 5.43
CA HIS A 321 4.18 -0.65 6.25
C HIS A 321 4.39 -0.87 7.76
N TYR A 322 5.58 -0.50 8.29
CA TYR A 322 5.88 -0.56 9.72
C TYR A 322 6.70 0.65 10.17
N GLY A 323 6.69 0.94 11.48
CA GLY A 323 7.58 1.90 12.14
C GLY A 323 7.38 3.38 11.83
N ARG A 324 6.64 3.75 10.77
CA ARG A 324 6.35 5.16 10.43
C ARG A 324 5.09 5.70 11.12
N PHE A 325 3.99 4.95 11.09
CA PHE A 325 2.72 5.32 11.70
C PHE A 325 2.28 4.29 12.73
N ASP A 326 1.47 4.72 13.70
CA ASP A 326 0.83 3.83 14.67
C ASP A 326 -0.64 3.58 14.25
N MET A 327 -0.89 2.42 13.64
CA MET A 327 -2.17 2.11 12.96
C MET A 327 -2.94 0.93 13.55
N ALA A 328 -2.35 0.18 14.48
CA ALA A 328 -2.88 -1.12 14.91
C ALA A 328 -2.44 -1.45 16.34
N ASP A 329 -2.80 -2.62 16.86
CA ASP A 329 -2.59 -2.95 18.27
C ASP A 329 -1.16 -3.40 18.63
N GLU A 330 -0.34 -3.80 17.66
CA GLU A 330 1.04 -4.22 17.90
C GLU A 330 1.97 -3.06 18.33
N PRO A 331 3.05 -3.35 19.09
CA PRO A 331 4.16 -2.41 19.27
C PRO A 331 4.84 -2.04 17.94
N PRO A 332 5.20 -0.76 17.69
CA PRO A 332 5.77 -0.32 16.41
C PRO A 332 7.03 -1.05 15.93
N SER A 333 7.87 -1.55 16.84
CA SER A 333 9.11 -2.28 16.51
C SER A 333 8.93 -3.79 16.37
N GLU A 334 7.80 -4.33 16.86
CA GLU A 334 7.50 -5.76 16.83
C GLU A 334 7.51 -6.37 15.42
N PRO A 335 6.89 -5.75 14.38
CA PRO A 335 6.82 -6.32 13.04
C PRO A 335 8.18 -6.77 12.50
N LEU A 336 9.17 -5.87 12.52
CA LEU A 336 10.50 -6.15 11.98
C LEU A 336 11.25 -7.18 12.81
N ARG A 337 11.07 -7.17 14.14
CA ARG A 337 11.67 -8.15 15.04
C ARG A 337 11.16 -9.55 14.71
N LEU A 338 9.84 -9.73 14.63
CA LEU A 338 9.23 -11.03 14.31
C LEU A 338 9.59 -11.52 12.91
N LEU A 339 9.63 -10.62 11.91
CA LEU A 339 10.07 -11.01 10.55
C LEU A 339 11.49 -11.59 10.57
N LYS A 340 12.42 -10.93 11.28
CA LYS A 340 13.82 -11.37 11.38
C LYS A 340 13.95 -12.69 12.11
N GLU A 341 13.18 -12.89 13.19
CA GLU A 341 13.12 -14.16 13.92
C GLU A 341 12.61 -15.29 13.00
N ALA A 342 11.48 -15.09 12.33
CA ALA A 342 10.89 -16.08 11.42
C ALA A 342 11.81 -16.41 10.23
N ALA A 343 12.52 -15.41 9.69
CA ALA A 343 13.48 -15.62 8.61
C ALA A 343 14.71 -16.39 9.08
N LEU A 344 15.20 -16.11 10.28
CA LEU A 344 16.32 -16.85 10.86
C LEU A 344 15.95 -18.33 11.06
N GLU A 345 14.77 -18.62 11.60
CA GLU A 345 14.27 -19.98 11.81
C GLU A 345 14.13 -20.77 10.50
N LYS A 346 13.78 -20.09 9.40
CA LYS A 346 13.62 -20.71 8.07
C LYS A 346 14.89 -20.68 7.22
N GLY A 347 16.01 -20.13 7.72
CA GLY A 347 17.24 -19.98 6.95
C GLY A 347 17.14 -18.98 5.79
N LEU A 348 16.26 -17.97 5.91
CA LEU A 348 15.99 -16.97 4.87
C LEU A 348 16.56 -15.57 5.19
N SER A 349 17.39 -15.45 6.22
CA SER A 349 17.93 -14.16 6.67
C SER A 349 18.66 -13.38 5.58
N GLU A 350 19.37 -14.07 4.67
CA GLU A 350 20.11 -13.44 3.56
C GLU A 350 19.21 -12.84 2.48
N HIS A 351 17.94 -13.25 2.44
CA HIS A 351 16.95 -12.73 1.51
C HIS A 351 16.23 -11.49 2.03
N LEU A 352 16.44 -11.11 3.30
CA LEU A 352 15.81 -9.92 3.87
C LEU A 352 16.64 -8.67 3.60
N LYS A 353 15.97 -7.63 3.09
CA LYS A 353 16.54 -6.28 2.95
C LYS A 353 15.66 -5.24 3.66
N PRO A 354 15.64 -5.23 5.02
CA PRO A 354 15.03 -4.13 5.75
C PRO A 354 15.82 -2.85 5.54
N LEU A 355 15.11 -1.76 5.26
CA LEU A 355 15.70 -0.45 5.03
C LEU A 355 15.39 0.47 6.22
N SER A 356 16.20 1.52 6.35
CA SER A 356 15.91 2.69 7.19
C SER A 356 15.10 3.71 6.37
N LEU A 357 14.49 4.69 7.05
CA LEU A 357 13.82 5.77 6.34
C LEU A 357 14.85 6.57 5.54
N ASN A 358 14.55 6.86 4.27
CA ASN A 358 15.46 7.45 3.29
C ASN A 358 16.72 6.62 2.98
N GLU A 359 16.73 5.33 3.28
CA GLU A 359 17.82 4.45 2.85
C GLU A 359 17.66 4.04 1.38
N GLY A 360 18.70 4.29 0.59
CA GLY A 360 18.79 3.85 -0.80
C GLY A 360 19.39 2.46 -0.92
N PHE A 361 18.81 1.66 -1.81
CA PHE A 361 19.28 0.34 -2.18
C PHE A 361 19.45 0.28 -3.70
N TYR A 362 20.70 0.27 -4.16
CA TYR A 362 21.03 0.23 -5.58
C TYR A 362 20.93 -1.20 -6.12
N PHE A 363 20.51 -1.33 -7.36
CA PHE A 363 20.58 -2.62 -8.05
C PHE A 363 22.03 -2.87 -8.45
N GLU A 364 22.60 -3.99 -8.00
CA GLU A 364 23.89 -4.48 -8.50
C GLU A 364 23.68 -5.00 -9.93
N ASP A 365 24.60 -4.72 -10.86
CA ASP A 365 24.53 -5.14 -12.27
C ASP A 365 24.47 -6.66 -12.46
#